data_AF-A0A7C3HQW7-F1
#
_entry.id   AF-A0A7C3HQW7-F1
#
_cell.length_a   1.000
_cell.length_b   1.000
_cell.length_c   1.000
_cell.angle_alpha   90.00
_cell.angle_beta   90.00
_cell.angle_gamma   90.00
#
_symmetry.space_group_name_H-M   'P 1'
#
loop_
_entity.id
_entity.type
_entity.pdbx_description
1 polymer ?
#
loop_
_entity_poly.entity_id
_entity_poly.type
_entity_poly.pdbx_seq_one_letter_code
_entity_poly.pdbx_strand_id
1 'polypeptide(L)'
;MTAQELRLDYFKLYDVENREAQGDLLLRGQFDRRPMKMRLRLLDFFANPVSKNGEPLYDKHAHLAWYRGIQPPEPMRRVVLENQFGKFDIRTGTGYGLLVPTQKLERGSVFPEQLDHYKVYRLVDVEQVPNAVLKLRDQFGADEVKLRWPLFFAVPVMKRHGTKTYPIRNDRAHLLIFSITARDLKKSIKLRNQFGSGVPVRVVRSLMLAVPSLKREWKPV
;
A
#
# COMPACT_ATOMS: atom_id res chain seq x y z
N MET A 1 18.79 3.64 0.45
CA MET A 1 17.65 4.16 -0.32
C MET A 1 16.65 4.79 0.63
N THR A 2 16.13 5.98 0.31
CA THR A 2 15.16 6.69 1.15
C THR A 2 13.81 6.90 0.44
N ALA A 3 12.78 7.23 1.23
CA ALA A 3 11.46 7.63 0.72
C ALA A 3 11.54 8.81 -0.26
N GLN A 4 12.44 9.77 0.02
CA GLN A 4 12.62 10.98 -0.78
C GLN A 4 13.22 10.67 -2.15
N GLU A 5 14.17 9.73 -2.24
CA GLU A 5 14.75 9.29 -3.52
C GLU A 5 13.71 8.66 -4.45
N LEU A 6 12.76 7.90 -3.88
CA LEU A 6 11.66 7.31 -4.62
C LEU A 6 10.47 8.26 -4.82
N ARG A 7 10.52 9.48 -4.26
CA ARG A 7 9.41 10.44 -4.28
C ARG A 7 8.10 9.80 -3.77
N LEU A 8 8.21 8.99 -2.72
CA LEU A 8 7.12 8.21 -2.16
C LEU A 8 7.23 8.14 -0.63
N ASP A 9 6.17 8.50 0.08
CA ASP A 9 6.13 8.42 1.54
C ASP A 9 6.13 6.99 2.08
N TYR A 10 6.51 6.83 3.34
CA TYR A 10 6.06 5.67 4.11
C TYR A 10 4.57 5.78 4.33
N PHE A 11 3.86 4.64 4.37
CA PHE A 11 2.46 4.65 4.75
C PHE A 11 2.20 3.81 5.99
N LYS A 12 1.51 4.39 6.96
CA LYS A 12 0.97 3.63 8.09
C LYS A 12 -0.44 3.18 7.77
N LEU A 13 -0.67 1.87 7.86
CA LEU A 13 -1.93 1.25 7.47
C LEU A 13 -2.77 0.98 8.71
N TYR A 14 -3.99 1.45 8.59
CA TYR A 14 -5.01 1.33 9.61
C TYR A 14 -6.13 0.44 9.12
N ASP A 15 -6.44 -0.54 9.94
CA ASP A 15 -7.62 -1.38 9.78
C ASP A 15 -8.86 -0.49 9.84
N VAL A 16 -9.75 -0.70 8.86
CA VAL A 16 -11.05 -0.07 8.84
C VAL A 16 -12.11 -1.15 8.97
N GLU A 17 -13.20 -0.85 9.67
CA GLU A 17 -14.29 -1.82 9.83
C GLU A 17 -14.71 -2.39 8.46
N ASN A 18 -14.85 -3.72 8.38
CA ASN A 18 -15.13 -4.45 7.15
C ASN A 18 -16.24 -3.78 6.36
N ARG A 19 -15.87 -3.22 5.23
CA ARG A 19 -16.79 -2.50 4.37
C ARG A 19 -16.80 -3.13 2.99
N GLU A 20 -17.98 -3.54 2.54
CA GLU A 20 -18.13 -4.09 1.21
C GLU A 20 -17.71 -3.09 0.15
N ALA A 21 -17.00 -3.62 -0.84
CA ALA A 21 -16.58 -2.90 -2.02
C ALA A 21 -16.92 -3.75 -3.24
N GLN A 22 -17.46 -3.11 -4.27
CA GLN A 22 -17.79 -3.76 -5.52
C GLN A 22 -17.16 -2.98 -6.67
N GLY A 23 -16.66 -3.71 -7.66
CA GLY A 23 -16.03 -3.13 -8.82
C GLY A 23 -15.21 -4.16 -9.56
N ASP A 24 -15.33 -4.16 -10.88
CA ASP A 24 -14.49 -4.93 -11.78
C ASP A 24 -13.49 -3.99 -12.45
N LEU A 25 -12.23 -4.40 -12.45
CA LEU A 25 -11.15 -3.61 -13.03
C LEU A 25 -10.10 -4.53 -13.68
N LEU A 26 -9.30 -3.95 -14.56
CA LEU A 26 -8.16 -4.61 -15.17
C LEU A 26 -6.87 -4.01 -14.63
N LEU A 27 -5.94 -4.87 -14.24
CA LEU A 27 -4.64 -4.52 -13.71
C LEU A 27 -3.55 -5.04 -14.63
N ARG A 28 -2.56 -4.20 -14.94
CA ARG A 28 -1.32 -4.65 -15.59
C ARG A 28 -0.15 -4.13 -14.78
N GLY A 29 0.39 -5.01 -13.94
CA GLY A 29 1.61 -4.74 -13.20
C GLY A 29 2.84 -5.10 -14.02
N GLN A 30 4.01 -4.76 -13.50
CA GLN A 30 5.31 -5.08 -14.09
C GLN A 30 5.59 -6.58 -14.30
N PHE A 31 4.82 -7.47 -13.68
CA PHE A 31 4.94 -8.92 -13.85
C PHE A 31 3.94 -9.52 -14.84
N ASP A 32 3.02 -8.69 -15.36
CA ASP A 32 1.88 -9.13 -16.14
C ASP A 32 2.15 -8.95 -17.64
N ARG A 33 2.07 -10.05 -18.41
CA ARG A 33 2.17 -9.99 -19.87
C ARG A 33 0.95 -9.31 -20.51
N ARG A 34 -0.22 -9.45 -19.87
CA ARG A 34 -1.51 -8.89 -20.30
C ARG A 34 -2.29 -8.36 -19.09
N PRO A 35 -3.27 -7.46 -19.27
CA PRO A 35 -4.12 -7.04 -18.17
C PRO A 35 -4.89 -8.21 -17.55
N MET A 36 -4.94 -8.25 -16.22
CA MET A 36 -5.59 -9.26 -15.39
C MET A 36 -6.81 -8.66 -14.71
N LYS A 37 -7.94 -9.39 -14.70
CA LYS A 37 -9.15 -8.94 -14.01
C LYS A 37 -8.98 -9.07 -12.49
N MET A 38 -9.40 -8.04 -11.77
CA MET A 38 -9.63 -8.10 -10.33
C MET A 38 -11.07 -7.66 -10.03
N ARG A 39 -11.76 -8.42 -9.19
CA ARG A 39 -13.07 -8.07 -8.63
C ARG A 39 -12.90 -7.68 -7.18
N LEU A 40 -13.23 -6.44 -6.84
CA LEU A 40 -13.16 -5.95 -5.47
C LEU A 40 -14.21 -6.63 -4.58
N ARG A 41 -13.87 -6.76 -3.29
CA ARG A 41 -14.72 -7.39 -2.27
C ARG A 41 -14.87 -6.52 -1.03
N LEU A 42 -13.76 -6.06 -0.46
CA LEU A 42 -13.77 -5.28 0.78
C LEU A 42 -12.80 -4.10 0.67
N LEU A 43 -13.11 -3.03 1.38
CA LEU A 43 -12.14 -2.04 1.83
C LEU A 43 -11.60 -2.50 3.19
N ASP A 44 -10.34 -2.95 3.23
CA ASP A 44 -9.71 -3.51 4.44
C ASP A 44 -8.90 -2.44 5.21
N PHE A 45 -8.18 -1.57 4.50
CA PHE A 45 -7.27 -0.61 5.14
C PHE A 45 -7.35 0.79 4.55
N PHE A 46 -7.02 1.77 5.39
CA PHE A 46 -6.69 3.13 5.01
C PHE A 46 -5.24 3.43 5.38
N ALA A 47 -4.48 4.06 4.47
CA ALA A 47 -3.07 4.35 4.67
C ALA A 47 -2.82 5.86 4.72
N ASN A 48 -2.17 6.32 5.78
CA ASN A 48 -1.68 7.69 5.90
C ASN A 48 -0.22 7.78 5.49
N PRO A 49 0.22 8.85 4.81
CA PRO A 49 1.63 9.18 4.77
C PRO A 49 2.12 9.41 6.20
N VAL A 50 3.27 8.84 6.56
CA VAL A 50 3.79 8.83 7.93
C VAL A 50 5.26 9.24 7.96
N SER A 51 5.59 10.17 8.87
CA SER A 51 6.97 10.53 9.15
C SER A 51 7.60 9.41 9.98
N LYS A 52 8.73 8.87 9.50
CA LYS A 52 9.54 7.90 10.22
C LYS A 52 10.75 8.61 10.83
N ASN A 53 10.91 8.52 12.14
CA ASN A 53 12.03 9.11 12.90
C ASN A 53 12.24 10.61 12.61
N GLY A 54 11.16 11.34 12.33
CA GLY A 54 11.22 12.78 12.02
C GLY A 54 11.57 13.11 10.56
N GLU A 55 11.71 12.12 9.67
CA GLU A 55 11.89 12.37 8.24
C GLU A 55 10.71 13.19 7.67
N PRO A 56 10.96 14.15 6.77
CA PRO A 56 9.90 14.95 6.16
C PRO A 56 9.06 14.09 5.22
N LEU A 57 7.76 14.39 5.18
CA LEU A 57 6.84 13.84 4.19
C LEU A 57 7.13 14.42 2.80
N TYR A 58 7.10 13.58 1.78
CA TYR A 58 7.13 14.00 0.38
C TYR A 58 5.80 14.64 -0.04
N ASP A 59 4.67 13.99 0.27
CA ASP A 59 3.33 14.54 0.05
C ASP A 59 2.39 14.20 1.22
N LYS A 60 2.04 15.20 2.02
CA LYS A 60 1.10 15.05 3.14
C LYS A 60 -0.32 14.63 2.73
N HIS A 61 -0.67 14.73 1.44
CA HIS A 61 -1.98 14.37 0.89
C HIS A 61 -1.99 12.96 0.27
N ALA A 62 -0.85 12.26 0.25
CA ALA A 62 -0.70 10.94 -0.36
C ALA A 62 -1.37 9.82 0.45
N HIS A 63 -2.70 9.82 0.57
CA HIS A 63 -3.39 8.69 1.22
C HIS A 63 -3.70 7.58 0.23
N LEU A 64 -3.73 6.35 0.73
CA LEU A 64 -4.16 5.16 0.00
C LEU A 64 -5.36 4.50 0.69
N ALA A 65 -6.23 3.89 -0.10
CA ALA A 65 -7.20 2.92 0.39
C ALA A 65 -6.83 1.54 -0.17
N TRP A 66 -6.85 0.52 0.69
CA TRP A 66 -6.58 -0.86 0.31
C TRP A 66 -7.89 -1.60 0.11
N TYR A 67 -8.15 -1.96 -1.15
CA TYR A 67 -9.26 -2.83 -1.50
C TYR A 67 -8.77 -4.26 -1.68
N ARG A 68 -9.34 -5.20 -0.92
CA ARG A 68 -9.16 -6.62 -1.14
C ARG A 68 -10.01 -7.06 -2.32
N GLY A 69 -9.46 -7.94 -3.14
CA GLY A 69 -10.15 -8.42 -4.34
C GLY A 69 -9.79 -9.86 -4.67
N ILE A 70 -10.57 -10.43 -5.59
CA ILE A 70 -10.31 -11.75 -6.17
C ILE A 70 -9.75 -11.54 -7.57
N GLN A 71 -8.73 -12.30 -7.90
CA GLN A 71 -8.09 -12.34 -9.20
C GLN A 71 -7.75 -13.78 -9.58
N PRO A 72 -7.50 -14.08 -10.86
CA PRO A 72 -7.00 -15.38 -11.27
C PRO A 72 -5.69 -15.73 -10.52
N PRO A 73 -5.43 -17.04 -10.30
CA PRO A 73 -4.14 -17.49 -9.80
C PRO A 73 -2.99 -16.97 -10.67
N GLU A 74 -1.86 -16.71 -10.01
CA GLU A 74 -0.65 -16.23 -10.65
C GLU A 74 0.54 -17.08 -10.22
N PRO A 75 1.57 -17.19 -11.07
CA PRO A 75 2.78 -17.92 -10.71
C PRO A 75 3.47 -17.24 -9.53
N MET A 76 4.09 -18.06 -8.69
CA MET A 76 5.00 -17.58 -7.67
C MET A 76 6.20 -16.91 -8.32
N ARG A 77 6.71 -15.86 -7.69
CA ARG A 77 7.87 -15.10 -8.19
C ARG A 77 8.81 -14.84 -7.03
N ARG A 78 10.10 -15.09 -7.28
CA ARG A 78 11.17 -14.62 -6.41
C ARG A 78 11.47 -13.18 -6.78
N VAL A 79 11.52 -12.29 -5.81
CA VAL A 79 11.82 -10.87 -5.99
C VAL A 79 12.89 -10.47 -4.98
N VAL A 80 13.99 -9.90 -5.47
CA VAL A 80 14.98 -9.26 -4.59
C VAL A 80 14.78 -7.76 -4.65
N LEU A 81 14.71 -7.16 -3.48
CA LEU A 81 14.48 -5.73 -3.31
C LEU A 81 15.32 -5.20 -2.15
N GLU A 82 15.44 -3.89 -2.08
CA GLU A 82 16.10 -3.21 -0.98
C GLU A 82 15.31 -2.00 -0.52
N ASN A 83 15.45 -1.67 0.76
CA ASN A 83 14.98 -0.42 1.34
C ASN A 83 15.94 0.00 2.47
N GLN A 84 15.57 1.01 3.26
CA GLN A 84 16.41 1.51 4.35
C GLN A 84 16.64 0.51 5.49
N PHE A 85 15.94 -0.64 5.51
CA PHE A 85 16.13 -1.70 6.50
C PHE A 85 16.98 -2.86 5.99
N GLY A 86 17.46 -2.81 4.74
CA GLY A 86 18.35 -3.81 4.16
C GLY A 86 17.87 -4.37 2.83
N LYS A 87 18.43 -5.54 2.48
CA LYS A 87 18.08 -6.30 1.28
C LYS A 87 17.13 -7.44 1.68
N PHE A 88 16.16 -7.72 0.82
CA PHE A 88 15.15 -8.74 1.04
C PHE A 88 15.07 -9.64 -0.19
N ASP A 89 15.05 -10.94 0.06
CA ASP A 89 14.63 -11.96 -0.90
C ASP A 89 13.24 -12.45 -0.46
N ILE A 90 12.25 -12.27 -1.33
CA ILE A 90 10.85 -12.58 -1.04
C ILE A 90 10.24 -13.45 -2.13
N ARG A 91 9.24 -14.24 -1.75
CA ARG A 91 8.39 -14.96 -2.70
C ARG A 91 6.96 -14.43 -2.67
N THR A 92 6.47 -13.98 -3.82
CA THR A 92 5.08 -13.51 -3.96
C THR A 92 4.14 -14.68 -4.21
N GLY A 93 3.05 -14.76 -3.47
CA GLY A 93 1.91 -15.62 -3.78
C GLY A 93 0.92 -14.93 -4.74
N THR A 94 -0.36 -15.26 -4.59
CA THR A 94 -1.44 -14.65 -5.37
C THR A 94 -1.60 -13.17 -5.05
N GLY A 95 -2.06 -12.39 -6.04
CA GLY A 95 -2.47 -11.02 -5.76
C GLY A 95 -3.67 -11.00 -4.82
N TYR A 96 -3.58 -10.12 -3.83
CA TYR A 96 -4.45 -10.03 -2.67
C TYR A 96 -5.35 -8.78 -2.74
N GLY A 97 -4.88 -7.71 -3.37
CA GLY A 97 -5.63 -6.47 -3.40
C GLY A 97 -5.00 -5.36 -4.23
N LEU A 98 -5.55 -4.17 -4.04
CA LEU A 98 -5.23 -2.96 -4.78
C LEU A 98 -5.18 -1.77 -3.82
N LEU A 99 -4.02 -1.11 -3.73
CA LEU A 99 -3.91 0.21 -3.11
C LEU A 99 -4.30 1.27 -4.14
N VAL A 100 -5.15 2.20 -3.74
CA VAL A 100 -5.62 3.28 -4.61
C VAL A 100 -5.44 4.65 -3.98
N PRO A 101 -4.92 5.64 -4.73
CA PRO A 101 -4.93 7.05 -4.34
C PRO A 101 -6.31 7.45 -3.84
N THR A 102 -6.34 8.00 -2.64
CA THR A 102 -7.57 8.35 -1.94
C THR A 102 -7.38 9.69 -1.25
N GLN A 103 -8.39 10.54 -1.29
CA GLN A 103 -8.43 11.73 -0.46
C GLN A 103 -9.15 11.40 0.85
N LYS A 104 -8.55 11.78 1.97
CA LYS A 104 -9.29 11.94 3.22
C LYS A 104 -9.95 13.32 3.22
N LEU A 105 -11.28 13.35 3.23
CA LEU A 105 -12.06 14.58 3.15
C LEU A 105 -12.00 15.36 4.46
N GLU A 106 -11.14 16.37 4.49
CA GLU A 106 -11.05 17.38 5.55
C GLU A 106 -10.62 18.73 4.97
N ARG A 107 -10.73 19.80 5.78
CA ARG A 107 -10.38 21.17 5.37
C ARG A 107 -8.93 21.21 4.88
N GLY A 108 -8.73 21.70 3.64
CA GLY A 108 -7.41 21.85 3.03
C GLY A 108 -6.80 20.57 2.46
N SER A 109 -7.51 19.43 2.49
CA SER A 109 -7.07 18.22 1.80
C SER A 109 -7.26 18.34 0.29
N VAL A 110 -6.33 17.77 -0.49
CA VAL A 110 -6.44 17.62 -1.95
C VAL A 110 -6.35 16.15 -2.34
N PHE A 111 -6.81 15.82 -3.55
CA PHE A 111 -6.70 14.45 -4.06
C PHE A 111 -5.26 14.20 -4.55
N PRO A 112 -4.63 13.07 -4.19
CA PRO A 112 -3.24 12.78 -4.59
C PRO A 112 -3.15 12.28 -6.04
N GLU A 113 -3.22 13.22 -7.00
CA GLU A 113 -3.24 12.89 -8.45
C GLU A 113 -1.95 12.26 -8.97
N GLN A 114 -0.84 12.48 -8.27
CA GLN A 114 0.50 12.00 -8.66
C GLN A 114 0.85 10.65 -8.02
N LEU A 115 0.03 10.13 -7.12
CA LEU A 115 0.27 8.85 -6.45
C LEU A 115 -0.17 7.69 -7.35
N ASP A 116 0.65 6.64 -7.43
CA ASP A 116 0.34 5.45 -8.21
C ASP A 116 -0.71 4.55 -7.54
N HIS A 117 -1.38 3.74 -8.35
CA HIS A 117 -2.08 2.55 -7.89
C HIS A 117 -1.07 1.43 -7.66
N TYR A 118 -1.32 0.54 -6.70
CA TYR A 118 -0.46 -0.62 -6.45
C TYR A 118 -1.23 -1.93 -6.40
N LYS A 119 -0.79 -2.93 -7.16
CA LYS A 119 -1.26 -4.31 -7.02
C LYS A 119 -0.49 -4.94 -5.87
N VAL A 120 -1.23 -5.52 -4.93
CA VAL A 120 -0.67 -6.10 -3.70
C VAL A 120 -0.61 -7.61 -3.82
N TYR A 121 0.55 -8.19 -3.56
CA TYR A 121 0.75 -9.64 -3.45
C TYR A 121 0.97 -10.02 -2.00
N ARG A 122 0.36 -11.15 -1.59
CA ARG A 122 0.72 -11.78 -0.31
C ARG A 122 2.10 -12.40 -0.42
N LEU A 123 2.90 -12.28 0.63
CA LEU A 123 4.19 -13.00 0.71
C LEU A 123 3.95 -14.40 1.26
N VAL A 124 4.59 -15.39 0.62
CA VAL A 124 4.57 -16.78 1.07
C VAL A 124 5.86 -17.18 1.76
N ASP A 125 6.95 -16.45 1.48
CA ASP A 125 8.27 -16.71 2.03
C ASP A 125 9.06 -15.39 2.12
N VAL A 126 9.81 -15.24 3.21
CA VAL A 126 10.64 -14.07 3.52
C VAL A 126 11.81 -14.54 4.36
N GLU A 127 13.03 -14.26 3.92
CA GLU A 127 14.22 -14.75 4.61
C GLU A 127 14.60 -13.93 5.86
N GLN A 128 14.15 -12.67 5.97
CA GLN A 128 14.66 -11.74 6.98
C GLN A 128 13.58 -10.82 7.54
N VAL A 129 13.69 -10.55 8.84
CA VAL A 129 12.91 -9.53 9.55
C VAL A 129 13.86 -8.55 10.21
N PRO A 130 13.78 -7.24 9.91
CA PRO A 130 14.62 -6.26 10.58
C PRO A 130 14.22 -6.11 12.05
N ASN A 131 15.20 -6.09 12.94
CA ASN A 131 14.98 -5.73 14.34
C ASN A 131 15.04 -4.21 14.49
N ALA A 132 13.94 -3.52 14.19
CA ALA A 132 13.86 -2.06 14.22
C ALA A 132 12.70 -1.57 15.10
N VAL A 133 12.98 -0.55 15.91
CA VAL A 133 11.98 0.26 16.63
C VAL A 133 11.97 1.65 16.01
N LEU A 134 10.77 2.15 15.69
CA LEU A 134 10.58 3.36 14.89
C LEU A 134 9.65 4.32 15.62
N LYS A 135 9.97 5.62 15.56
CA LYS A 135 9.04 6.68 15.95
C LYS A 135 8.27 7.11 14.72
N LEU A 136 6.96 6.89 14.73
CA LEU A 136 6.08 7.24 13.63
C LEU A 136 5.20 8.44 14.03
N ARG A 137 4.94 9.33 13.08
CA ARG A 137 3.99 10.43 13.26
C ARG A 137 3.19 10.68 11.99
N ASP A 138 1.88 10.62 12.11
CA ASP A 138 0.94 11.01 11.05
C ASP A 138 -0.21 11.87 11.64
N GLN A 139 -1.21 12.14 10.80
CA GLN A 139 -2.44 12.86 11.15
C GLN A 139 -3.28 12.24 12.28
N PHE A 140 -3.01 10.99 12.69
CA PHE A 140 -3.67 10.31 13.81
C PHE A 140 -2.79 10.26 15.07
N GLY A 141 -1.66 10.99 15.06
CA GLY A 141 -0.79 11.18 16.20
C GLY A 141 0.58 10.53 16.02
N ALA A 142 1.34 10.50 17.12
CA ALA A 142 2.65 9.85 17.18
C ALA A 142 2.58 8.56 17.98
N ASP A 143 3.43 7.61 17.63
CA ASP A 143 3.66 6.37 18.37
C ASP A 143 5.04 5.79 18.08
N GLU A 144 5.51 4.95 18.99
CA GLU A 144 6.69 4.13 18.79
C GLU A 144 6.25 2.70 18.47
N VAL A 145 6.82 2.11 17.41
CA VAL A 145 6.41 0.79 16.93
C VAL A 145 7.61 -0.10 16.67
N LYS A 146 7.45 -1.40 16.95
CA LYS A 146 8.43 -2.42 16.53
C LYS A 146 8.03 -2.99 15.19
N LEU A 147 8.96 -2.97 14.23
CA LEU A 147 8.81 -3.65 12.94
C LEU A 147 8.82 -5.17 13.14
N ARG A 148 7.91 -5.86 12.47
CA ARG A 148 7.77 -7.33 12.51
C ARG A 148 7.85 -7.88 11.08
N TRP A 149 7.29 -9.07 10.84
CA TRP A 149 7.36 -9.76 9.56
C TRP A 149 6.81 -8.94 8.38
N PRO A 150 7.50 -8.92 7.22
CA PRO A 150 6.90 -8.55 5.94
C PRO A 150 5.74 -9.48 5.61
N LEU A 151 4.62 -8.90 5.20
CA LEU A 151 3.40 -9.65 4.89
C LEU A 151 2.99 -9.53 3.42
N PHE A 152 3.27 -8.37 2.82
CA PHE A 152 2.82 -8.06 1.46
C PHE A 152 3.86 -7.28 0.69
N PHE A 153 3.80 -7.39 -0.63
CA PHE A 153 4.57 -6.59 -1.56
C PHE A 153 3.64 -5.91 -2.54
N ALA A 154 3.66 -4.58 -2.59
CA ALA A 154 2.86 -3.78 -3.49
C ALA A 154 3.72 -3.26 -4.65
N VAL A 155 3.27 -3.52 -5.87
CA VAL A 155 3.94 -3.10 -7.10
C VAL A 155 3.11 -2.04 -7.82
N PRO A 156 3.72 -1.00 -8.40
CA PRO A 156 3.02 -0.06 -9.26
C PRO A 156 2.23 -0.80 -10.34
N VAL A 157 1.01 -0.36 -10.59
CA VAL A 157 0.10 -1.04 -11.51
C VAL A 157 -0.65 -0.07 -12.39
N MET A 158 -0.68 -0.35 -13.69
CA MET A 158 -1.62 0.32 -14.58
C MET A 158 -3.00 -0.27 -14.31
N LYS A 159 -3.97 0.59 -14.02
CA LYS A 159 -5.35 0.18 -13.73
C LYS A 159 -6.29 0.72 -14.79
N ARG A 160 -7.20 -0.12 -15.30
CA ARG A 160 -8.36 0.30 -16.10
C ARG A 160 -9.64 0.06 -15.32
N HIS A 161 -10.47 1.11 -15.21
CA HIS A 161 -11.79 1.05 -14.57
C HIS A 161 -12.81 1.74 -15.48
N GLY A 162 -13.75 0.97 -16.02
CA GLY A 162 -14.60 1.42 -17.12
C GLY A 162 -13.76 1.82 -18.34
N THR A 163 -13.98 3.04 -18.84
CA THR A 163 -13.23 3.64 -19.96
C THR A 163 -11.95 4.36 -19.52
N LYS A 164 -11.72 4.55 -18.22
CA LYS A 164 -10.56 5.29 -17.70
C LYS A 164 -9.37 4.38 -17.46
N THR A 165 -8.20 4.83 -17.93
CA THR A 165 -6.91 4.20 -17.68
C THR A 165 -6.06 5.09 -16.79
N TYR A 166 -5.46 4.50 -15.77
CA TYR A 166 -4.55 5.14 -14.83
C TYR A 166 -3.17 4.52 -15.07
N PRO A 167 -2.24 5.26 -15.70
CA PRO A 167 -0.90 4.76 -16.03
C PRO A 167 -0.02 4.70 -14.77
N ILE A 168 1.06 3.92 -14.85
CA ILE A 168 2.14 3.93 -13.86
C ILE A 168 2.96 5.20 -14.09
N ARG A 169 3.13 6.02 -13.04
CA ARG A 169 3.92 7.25 -13.06
C ARG A 169 5.36 7.00 -12.57
N ASN A 170 5.54 6.14 -11.58
CA ASN A 170 6.84 5.77 -11.03
C ASN A 170 6.95 4.24 -10.91
N ASP A 171 7.52 3.61 -11.94
CA ASP A 171 7.69 2.16 -12.01
C ASP A 171 8.77 1.60 -11.07
N ARG A 172 9.59 2.47 -10.47
CA ARG A 172 10.65 2.09 -9.53
C ARG A 172 10.16 2.04 -8.09
N ALA A 173 9.12 2.79 -7.73
CA ALA A 173 8.68 2.91 -6.35
C ALA A 173 7.77 1.75 -5.94
N HIS A 174 8.28 0.80 -5.17
CA HIS A 174 7.50 -0.31 -4.63
C HIS A 174 7.24 -0.11 -3.14
N LEU A 175 6.34 -0.92 -2.57
CA LEU A 175 6.12 -0.95 -1.13
C LEU A 175 6.31 -2.37 -0.59
N LEU A 176 7.27 -2.56 0.31
CA LEU A 176 7.31 -3.74 1.16
C LEU A 176 6.52 -3.43 2.45
N ILE A 177 5.51 -4.24 2.76
CA ILE A 177 4.55 -3.96 3.82
C ILE A 177 4.82 -4.89 5.00
N PHE A 178 5.23 -4.31 6.11
CA PHE A 178 5.57 -4.99 7.34
C PHE A 178 4.41 -4.91 8.32
N SER A 179 4.20 -5.98 9.08
CA SER A 179 3.43 -5.86 10.32
C SER A 179 4.20 -5.02 11.35
N ILE A 180 3.47 -4.33 12.21
CA ILE A 180 4.02 -3.54 13.33
C ILE A 180 3.28 -3.90 14.62
N THR A 181 3.81 -3.48 15.76
CA THR A 181 3.05 -3.48 17.02
C THR A 181 1.76 -2.70 16.85
N ALA A 182 0.63 -3.34 17.16
CA ALA A 182 -0.68 -2.75 16.97
C ALA A 182 -0.93 -1.61 17.98
N ARG A 183 -1.68 -0.60 17.53
CA ARG A 183 -2.18 0.48 18.38
C ARG A 183 -3.65 0.68 18.05
N ASP A 184 -4.50 0.53 19.06
CA ASP A 184 -5.92 0.80 18.91
C ASP A 184 -6.17 2.30 18.68
N LEU A 185 -7.17 2.58 17.84
CA LEU A 185 -7.59 3.92 17.51
C LEU A 185 -9.10 3.92 17.26
N LYS A 186 -9.80 4.99 17.63
CA LYS A 186 -11.22 5.14 17.25
C LYS A 186 -11.37 6.49 16.55
N LYS A 187 -11.37 6.48 15.22
CA LYS A 187 -11.57 7.67 14.40
C LYS A 187 -12.58 7.38 13.30
N SER A 188 -13.45 8.35 13.02
CA SER A 188 -14.31 8.34 11.84
C SER A 188 -13.75 9.32 10.83
N ILE A 189 -13.54 8.87 9.60
CA ILE A 189 -13.03 9.68 8.50
C ILE A 189 -13.95 9.54 7.29
N LYS A 190 -13.97 10.54 6.41
CA LYS A 190 -14.65 10.44 5.12
C LYS A 190 -13.60 10.31 4.02
N LEU A 191 -13.84 9.41 3.08
CA LEU A 191 -12.91 9.13 1.98
C LEU A 191 -13.53 9.55 0.64
N ARG A 192 -12.68 9.94 -0.30
CA ARG A 192 -13.04 10.13 -1.71
C ARG A 192 -12.03 9.46 -2.61
N ASN A 193 -12.48 8.50 -3.40
CA ASN A 193 -11.72 7.87 -4.47
C ASN A 193 -12.67 7.42 -5.61
N GLN A 194 -12.14 6.72 -6.61
CA GLN A 194 -12.90 6.31 -7.78
C GLN A 194 -14.01 5.28 -7.54
N PHE A 195 -14.14 4.73 -6.32
CA PHE A 195 -15.17 3.76 -5.95
C PHE A 195 -16.24 4.34 -5.03
N GLY A 196 -16.10 5.59 -4.60
CA GLY A 196 -17.06 6.24 -3.73
C GLY A 196 -16.52 7.52 -3.10
N SER A 197 -17.43 8.34 -2.59
CA SER A 197 -17.11 9.62 -1.98
C SER A 197 -17.99 9.90 -0.77
N GLY A 198 -17.42 10.51 0.26
CA GLY A 198 -18.17 11.17 1.34
C GLY A 198 -18.73 10.26 2.43
N VAL A 199 -18.75 8.95 2.22
CA VAL A 199 -19.28 8.01 3.22
C VAL A 199 -18.26 7.80 4.34
N PRO A 200 -18.65 7.95 5.62
CA PRO A 200 -17.77 7.69 6.75
C PRO A 200 -17.22 6.25 6.76
N VAL A 201 -15.98 6.12 7.23
CA VAL A 201 -15.28 4.87 7.48
C VAL A 201 -14.67 4.96 8.87
N ARG A 202 -14.85 3.91 9.68
CA ARG A 202 -14.29 3.84 11.01
C ARG A 202 -12.94 3.17 10.99
N VAL A 203 -11.93 3.89 11.46
CA VAL A 203 -10.58 3.41 11.69
C VAL A 203 -10.49 2.86 13.11
N VAL A 204 -10.00 1.62 13.24
CA VAL A 204 -10.03 0.85 14.49
C VAL A 204 -8.65 0.57 15.11
N ARG A 205 -7.60 0.38 14.31
CA ARG A 205 -6.23 0.13 14.81
C ARG A 205 -5.18 0.28 13.72
N SER A 206 -3.95 0.61 14.06
CA SER A 206 -2.82 0.50 13.14
C SER A 206 -2.20 -0.89 13.20
N LEU A 207 -1.88 -1.47 12.04
CA LEU A 207 -1.36 -2.85 11.95
C LEU A 207 -0.10 -3.00 11.11
N MET A 208 0.12 -2.11 10.13
CA MET A 208 1.23 -2.27 9.18
C MET A 208 1.91 -0.95 8.84
N LEU A 209 3.15 -1.07 8.36
CA LEU A 209 3.94 -0.01 7.76
C LEU A 209 4.35 -0.44 6.35
N ALA A 210 3.91 0.30 5.34
CA ALA A 210 4.38 0.18 3.97
C ALA A 210 5.62 1.04 3.78
N VAL A 211 6.69 0.40 3.32
CA VAL A 211 8.03 0.96 3.23
C VAL A 211 8.43 1.09 1.75
N PRO A 212 8.75 2.31 1.27
CA PRO A 212 9.32 2.52 -0.05
C PRO A 212 10.52 1.61 -0.29
N SER A 213 10.48 0.84 -1.37
CA SER A 213 11.48 -0.17 -1.69
C SER A 213 11.79 -0.14 -3.18
N LEU A 214 13.03 -0.48 -3.56
CA LEU A 214 13.42 -0.69 -4.95
C LEU A 214 13.57 -2.17 -5.22
N LYS A 215 12.81 -2.67 -6.19
CA LYS A 215 13.05 -3.98 -6.78
C LYS A 215 14.35 -3.95 -7.58
N ARG A 216 15.24 -4.91 -7.31
CA ARG A 216 16.52 -5.11 -8.03
C ARG A 216 16.39 -6.17 -9.12
N GLU A 217 15.85 -7.33 -8.77
CA GLU A 217 15.68 -8.45 -9.69
C GLU A 217 14.37 -9.20 -9.39
N TRP A 218 13.88 -9.95 -10.38
CA TRP A 218 12.82 -10.91 -10.16
C TRP A 218 12.91 -12.03 -11.19
N LYS A 219 12.38 -13.20 -10.82
CA LYS A 219 12.18 -14.34 -11.72
C LYS A 219 10.95 -15.15 -11.32
N PRO A 220 10.25 -15.79 -12.28
CA PRO A 220 9.30 -16.85 -11.96
C PRO A 220 9.99 -17.95 -11.15
N VAL A 221 9.24 -18.60 -10.25
CA VAL A 221 9.67 -19.82 -9.56
C VAL A 221 8.98 -21.02 -10.19
#